data_AF-A0A3C1L3X7-F1
#
_entry.id   AF-A0A3C1L3X7-F1
#
_cell.length_a   1.000
_cell.length_b   1.000
_cell.length_c   1.000
_cell.angle_alpha   90.00
_cell.angle_beta   90.00
_cell.angle_gamma   90.00
#
_symmetry.space_group_name_H-M   'P 1'
#
loop_
_entity.id
_entity.type
_entity.pdbx_description
1 polymer ?
#
loop_
_entity_poly.entity_id
_entity_poly.type
_entity_poly.pdbx_seq_one_letter_code
_entity_poly.pdbx_strand_id
1 'polypeptide(L)'
;MDAPFAAKSGHQGTAMALAPLAHVLYSRVLRHDPANPHWPDRDRFILSNGHASILQYSLLFLSGYGLSLDDIKQFRQWGSATPG
;
A
#
# COMPACT_ATOMS: atom_id res chain seq x y z
N MET A 1 0.45 10.95 -2.49
CA MET A 1 -0.19 12.23 -2.10
C MET A 1 -1.56 12.37 -2.77
N ASP A 2 -1.64 12.00 -4.05
CA ASP A 2 -2.81 12.25 -4.90
C ASP A 2 -4.09 11.53 -4.45
N ALA A 3 -4.02 10.25 -4.07
CA ALA A 3 -5.20 9.49 -3.68
C ALA A 3 -5.93 10.06 -2.43
N PRO A 4 -5.25 10.36 -1.30
CA PRO A 4 -5.87 11.05 -0.17
C PRO A 4 -6.46 12.42 -0.55
N PHE A 5 -5.78 13.16 -1.44
CA PHE A 5 -6.26 14.45 -1.91
C PHE A 5 -7.54 14.32 -2.76
N ALA A 6 -7.56 13.39 -3.72
CA ALA A 6 -8.72 13.10 -4.56
C ALA A 6 -9.91 12.60 -3.74
N ALA A 7 -9.66 11.75 -2.74
CA ALA A 7 -10.66 11.26 -1.80
C ALA A 7 -11.14 12.34 -0.81
N LYS A 8 -10.47 13.50 -0.74
CA LYS A 8 -10.66 14.53 0.28
C LYS A 8 -10.61 13.96 1.72
N SER A 9 -9.83 12.89 1.91
CA SER A 9 -9.76 12.11 3.15
C SER A 9 -8.50 11.24 3.18
N GLY A 10 -7.82 11.16 4.32
CA GLY A 10 -6.69 10.26 4.54
C GLY A 10 -5.46 10.93 5.17
N HIS A 11 -4.43 10.13 5.47
CA HIS A 11 -3.22 10.59 6.17
C HIS A 11 -1.98 10.49 5.28
N GLN A 12 -1.49 11.64 4.84
CA GLN A 12 -0.35 11.74 3.93
C GLN A 12 1.01 11.89 4.62
N GLY A 13 1.08 12.53 5.80
CA GLY A 13 2.35 12.84 6.46
C GLY A 13 3.19 11.61 6.77
N THR A 14 2.60 10.62 7.47
CA THR A 14 3.28 9.35 7.79
C THR A 14 3.65 8.56 6.53
N ALA A 15 2.79 8.54 5.51
CA ALA A 15 3.07 7.86 4.25
C ALA A 15 4.27 8.47 3.52
N MET A 16 4.38 9.80 3.49
CA MET A 16 5.53 10.50 2.91
C MET A 16 6.82 10.22 3.69
N ALA A 17 6.77 10.30 5.02
CA ALA A 17 7.94 10.09 5.86
C ALA A 17 8.50 8.66 5.74
N LEU A 18 7.63 7.66 5.62
CA LEU A 18 8.04 6.25 5.56
C LEU A 18 8.29 5.75 4.13
N ALA A 19 8.00 6.53 3.08
CA ALA A 19 8.16 6.08 1.69
C ALA A 19 9.58 5.56 1.36
N PRO A 20 10.69 6.23 1.78
CA PRO A 20 12.03 5.71 1.51
C PRO A 20 12.30 4.37 2.21
N LEU A 21 11.91 4.26 3.49
CA LEU A 21 12.05 3.03 4.27
C LEU A 21 11.26 1.89 3.63
N ALA A 22 10.00 2.15 3.30
CA ALA A 22 9.12 1.13 2.77
C ALA A 22 9.54 0.69 1.36
N HIS A 23 10.07 1.60 0.54
CA HIS A 23 10.67 1.26 -0.75
C HIS A 23 11.84 0.28 -0.58
N VAL A 24 12.79 0.56 0.31
CA VAL A 24 13.92 -0.34 0.57
C VAL A 24 13.43 -1.68 1.11
N LEU A 25 12.50 -1.64 2.06
CA LEU A 25 11.95 -2.85 2.70
C LEU A 25 11.29 -3.77 1.66
N TYR A 26 10.39 -3.26 0.83
CA TYR A 26 9.69 -4.06 -0.18
C TYR A 26 10.60 -4.46 -1.34
N SER A 27 11.41 -3.55 -1.88
CA SER A 27 12.17 -3.85 -3.11
C SER A 27 13.46 -4.63 -2.91
N ARG A 28 13.99 -4.71 -1.67
CA ARG A 28 15.34 -5.25 -1.42
C ARG A 28 15.45 -6.21 -0.25
N VAL A 29 14.55 -6.12 0.74
CA VAL A 29 14.73 -6.83 2.02
C VAL A 29 13.70 -7.93 2.20
N LEU A 30 12.41 -7.65 1.99
CA LEU A 30 11.35 -8.62 2.17
C LEU A 30 11.48 -9.77 1.17
N ARG A 31 11.35 -10.99 1.68
CA ARG A 31 11.08 -12.18 0.88
C ARG A 31 9.58 -12.29 0.64
N HIS A 32 9.11 -11.84 -0.51
CA HIS A 32 7.70 -11.92 -0.86
C HIS A 32 7.51 -12.20 -2.35
N ASP A 33 6.35 -12.74 -2.70
CA ASP A 33 5.97 -13.02 -4.10
C ASP A 33 4.59 -12.39 -4.38
N PRO A 34 4.53 -11.35 -5.22
CA PRO A 34 3.28 -10.75 -5.67
C PRO A 34 2.37 -11.69 -6.48
N ALA A 35 2.94 -12.65 -7.22
CA ALA A 35 2.18 -13.65 -7.97
C ALA A 35 1.65 -14.77 -7.07
N ASN A 36 2.24 -14.96 -5.89
CA ASN A 36 1.76 -15.89 -4.87
C ASN A 36 1.65 -15.25 -3.47
N PRO A 37 0.66 -14.36 -3.24
CA PRO A 37 0.46 -13.70 -1.95
C PRO A 37 0.17 -14.66 -0.79
N HIS A 38 -0.25 -15.89 -1.10
CA HIS A 38 -0.58 -16.93 -0.13
C HIS A 38 0.61 -17.85 0.20
N TRP A 39 1.79 -17.63 -0.38
CA TRP A 39 3.00 -18.39 -0.07
C TRP A 39 3.22 -18.47 1.46
N PRO A 40 3.22 -19.67 2.06
CA PRO A 40 3.29 -19.80 3.52
C PRO A 40 4.58 -19.26 4.14
N ASP A 41 5.72 -19.38 3.46
CA ASP A 41 7.05 -19.03 3.99
C ASP A 41 7.56 -17.63 3.53
N ARG A 42 6.67 -16.76 3.03
CA ARG A 42 7.00 -15.34 2.79
C ARG A 42 7.22 -14.58 4.09
N ASP A 43 7.96 -13.49 4.06
CA ASP A 43 7.98 -12.55 5.17
C ASP A 43 6.60 -11.91 5.37
N ARG A 44 6.27 -11.60 6.63
CA ARG A 44 5.00 -10.98 6.99
C ARG A 44 5.21 -9.50 7.27
N PHE A 45 4.52 -8.66 6.52
CA PHE A 45 4.50 -7.22 6.73
C PHE A 45 3.17 -6.81 7.36
N ILE A 46 3.23 -6.02 8.44
CA ILE A 46 2.07 -5.43 9.12
C ILE A 46 2.31 -3.93 9.26
N LEU A 47 1.44 -3.12 8.67
CA LEU A 47 1.43 -1.68 8.89
C LEU A 47 0.62 -1.36 10.16
N SER A 48 1.28 -1.39 11.32
CA SER A 48 0.59 -1.17 12.60
C SER A 48 -0.11 0.20 12.70
N ASN A 49 0.47 1.22 12.06
CA ASN A 49 -0.11 2.55 11.90
C ASN A 49 -1.04 2.59 10.67
N GLY A 50 -2.12 1.80 10.73
CA GLY A 50 -3.04 1.57 9.60
C GLY A 50 -3.68 2.83 9.02
N HIS A 51 -3.68 3.96 9.75
CA HIS A 51 -4.13 5.25 9.25
C HIS A 51 -3.34 5.74 8.02
N ALA A 52 -2.11 5.25 7.83
CA ALA A 52 -1.25 5.51 6.67
C ALA A 52 -1.45 4.49 5.53
N SER A 53 -2.64 3.88 5.44
CA SER A 53 -3.03 2.82 4.50
C SER A 53 -2.61 3.06 3.05
N ILE A 54 -2.66 4.31 2.58
CA ILE A 54 -2.21 4.66 1.22
C ILE A 54 -0.77 4.27 0.92
N LEU A 55 0.12 4.28 1.92
CA LEU A 55 1.51 3.81 1.75
C LEU A 55 1.53 2.34 1.36
N GLN A 56 0.78 1.50 2.09
CA GLN A 56 0.72 0.07 1.84
C GLN A 56 0.06 -0.22 0.48
N TYR A 57 -1.04 0.44 0.12
CA TYR A 57 -1.66 0.25 -1.20
C TYR A 57 -0.74 0.66 -2.34
N SER A 58 0.00 1.76 -2.19
CA SER A 58 0.99 2.19 -3.19
C SER A 58 2.09 1.14 -3.37
N LEU A 59 2.60 0.55 -2.29
CA LEU A 59 3.63 -0.49 -2.36
C LEU A 59 3.09 -1.79 -2.95
N LEU A 60 1.85 -2.18 -2.61
CA LEU A 60 1.19 -3.34 -3.18
C LEU A 60 1.04 -3.17 -4.70
N PHE A 61 0.50 -2.04 -5.16
CA PHE A 61 0.40 -1.71 -6.58
C PHE A 61 1.76 -1.73 -7.29
N LEU A 62 2.75 -1.01 -6.76
CA LEU A 62 4.09 -0.91 -7.37
C LEU A 62 4.86 -2.24 -7.36
N SER A 63 4.59 -3.11 -6.39
CA SER A 63 5.20 -4.44 -6.34
C SER A 63 4.46 -5.46 -7.22
N GLY A 64 3.32 -5.11 -7.83
CA GLY A 64 2.56 -6.00 -8.71
C GLY A 64 1.58 -6.93 -7.98
N TYR A 65 1.18 -6.60 -6.75
CA TYR A 65 0.01 -7.23 -6.14
C TYR A 65 -1.24 -6.75 -6.87
N GLY A 66 -2.29 -7.58 -6.90
CA GLY A 66 -3.53 -7.41 -7.68
C GLY A 66 -4.40 -6.16 -7.43
N LEU A 67 -3.80 -5.04 -7.06
CA LEU A 67 -4.37 -3.70 -7.18
C LEU A 67 -3.97 -3.09 -8.52
N SER A 68 -4.91 -2.39 -9.14
CA SER A 68 -4.72 -1.57 -10.32
C SER A 68 -4.53 -0.10 -9.95
N LEU A 69 -4.15 0.73 -10.92
CA LEU A 69 -4.12 2.18 -10.73
C LEU A 69 -5.53 2.74 -10.43
N ASP A 70 -6.58 2.14 -10.99
CA ASP A 70 -7.95 2.60 -10.75
C ASP A 70 -8.41 2.28 -9.32
N ASP A 71 -7.94 1.18 -8.73
CA ASP A 71 -8.16 0.90 -7.30
C ASP A 71 -7.52 1.98 -6.41
N ILE A 72 -6.32 2.47 -6.77
CA ILE A 72 -5.67 3.57 -6.04
C ILE A 72 -6.46 4.88 -6.17
N LYS A 73 -7.02 5.16 -7.36
CA LYS A 73 -7.88 6.34 -7.57
C LYS A 73 -9.19 6.27 -6.78
N GLN A 74 -9.69 5.07 -6.51
CA GLN A 74 -10.90 4.82 -5.72
C GLN A 74 -10.64 4.78 -4.21
N PHE A 75 -9.50 5.30 -3.73
CA PHE A 75 -9.17 5.34 -2.31
C PHE A 75 -10.31 5.93 -1.46
N ARG A 76 -10.68 5.21 -0.39
CA ARG A 76 -11.77 5.58 0.54
C ARG A 76 -13.15 5.75 -0.09
N GLN A 77 -13.37 5.23 -1.30
CA GLN A 77 -14.68 5.22 -1.92
C GLN A 77 -15.45 3.95 -1.57
N TRP A 78 -16.78 4.02 -1.66
CA TRP A 78 -17.66 2.89 -1.37
C TRP A 78 -17.34 1.70 -2.29
N GLY A 79 -17.20 0.50 -1.69
CA GLY A 79 -16.90 -0.74 -2.42
C GLY A 79 -15.48 -0.82 -3.00
N SER A 80 -14.60 0.13 -2.70
CA SER A 80 -13.21 0.11 -3.18
C SER A 80 -12.38 -1.00 -2.51
N ALA A 81 -11.38 -1.51 -3.24
CA ALA A 81 -10.35 -2.39 -2.70
C ALA A 81 -9.31 -1.66 -1.82
N THR A 82 -9.43 -0.33 -1.72
CA THR A 82 -8.50 0.57 -1.02
C THR A 82 -9.25 1.39 0.06
N PRO A 83 -9.81 0.72 1.09
CA PRO A 83 -10.52 1.39 2.18
C PRO A 83 -9.60 2.28 3.02
N GLY A 84 -10.21 3.02 3.96
CA GLY A 84 -9.53 4.01 4.78
C GLY A 84 -8.55 3.45 5.78
#